data_AF-A0A4Q0VQE9-F1
#
_entry.id   AF-A0A4Q0VQE9-F1
#
_cell.length_a   1.000
_cell.length_b   1.000
_cell.length_c   1.000
_cell.angle_alpha   90.00
_cell.angle_beta   90.00
_cell.angle_gamma   90.00
#
_symmetry.space_group_name_H-M   'P 1'
#
loop_
_entity.id
_entity.type
_entity.pdbx_description
1 polymer ?
#
loop_
_entity_poly.entity_id
_entity_poly.type
_entity_poly.pdbx_seq_one_letter_code
_entity_poly.pdbx_strand_id
1 'polypeptide(L)' 'MGNNFRTIMMLLFHFVIFFFGLFRILTEALASTPLFVAYIFAITGLIGIVANGLILYKSKT' A
#
# COMPACT_ATOMS: atom_id res chain seq x y z
N MET A 1 -21.37 -7.39 -5.75
CA MET A 1 -19.96 -7.42 -5.26
C MET A 1 -20.01 -7.45 -3.74
N GLY A 2 -19.57 -8.55 -3.11
CA GLY A 2 -19.51 -8.61 -1.64
C GLY A 2 -18.50 -7.61 -1.10
N ASN A 3 -18.79 -6.97 0.03
CA ASN A 3 -17.95 -5.94 0.64
C ASN A 3 -16.48 -6.35 0.77
N ASN A 4 -16.22 -7.65 0.96
CA ASN A 4 -14.89 -8.24 1.05
C ASN A 4 -14.05 -8.12 -0.23
N PHE A 5 -14.67 -8.25 -1.41
CA PHE A 5 -13.95 -8.13 -2.69
C PHE A 5 -13.39 -6.72 -2.88
N ARG A 6 -14.17 -5.71 -2.50
CA ARG A 6 -13.74 -4.30 -2.55
C ARG A 6 -12.56 -4.05 -1.61
N THR A 7 -12.61 -4.57 -0.39
CA THR A 7 -11.51 -4.45 0.58
C THR A 7 -10.24 -5.15 0.11
N ILE A 8 -10.35 -6.32 -0.51
CA ILE A 8 -9.20 -7.05 -1.09
C ILE A 8 -8.56 -6.25 -2.23
N MET A 9 -9.38 -5.66 -3.11
CA MET A 9 -8.87 -4.80 -4.19
C MET A 9 -8.16 -3.55 -3.65
N MET A 10 -8.69 -2.93 -2.59
CA MET A 10 -8.02 -1.80 -1.93
C MET A 10 -6.70 -2.21 -1.27
N LEU A 11 -6.64 -3.39 -0.65
CA LEU A 11 -5.41 -3.97 -0.09
C LEU A 11 -4.34 -4.15 -1.15
N LEU A 12 -4.70 -4.75 -2.29
CA LEU A 12 -3.77 -4.94 -3.42
C LEU A 12 -3.22 -3.60 -3.92
N PHE A 13 -4.06 -2.59 -4.06
CA PHE A 13 -3.62 -1.27 -4.52
C PHE A 13 -2.63 -0.61 -3.56
N HIS A 14 -2.93 -0.62 -2.26
CA HIS A 14 -2.01 -0.07 -1.25
C HIS A 14 -0.71 -0.88 -1.15
N PHE A 15 -0.77 -2.20 -1.37
CA PHE A 15 0.42 -3.04 -1.41
C PHE A 15 1.35 -2.67 -2.57
N VAL A 16 0.80 -2.41 -3.77
CA VAL A 16 1.59 -1.97 -4.92
C VAL A 16 2.23 -0.61 -4.68
N ILE A 17 1.48 0.35 -4.13
CA ILE A 17 2.01 1.69 -3.80
C ILE A 17 3.14 1.59 -2.77
N PHE A 18 2.91 0.80 -1.72
CA PHE A 18 3.90 0.57 -0.68
C PHE A 18 5.19 -0.04 -1.25
N PHE A 19 5.04 -1.08 -2.07
CA PHE A 19 6.15 -1.76 -2.71
C PHE A 19 6.94 -0.81 -3.62
N PHE A 20 6.26 0.05 -4.40
CA PHE A 20 6.91 1.01 -5.28
C PHE A 20 7.71 2.06 -4.49
N GLY A 21 7.14 2.57 -3.39
CA GLY A 21 7.84 3.48 -2.47
C GLY A 21 9.08 2.82 -1.87
N LEU A 22 8.95 1.60 -1.34
CA LEU A 22 10.09 0.84 -0.80
C LEU A 22 11.14 0.52 -1.85
N PHE A 23 10.74 0.09 -3.05
CA PHE A 23 11.66 -0.23 -4.14
C PHE A 23 12.52 0.99 -4.48
N ARG A 24 11.91 2.18 -4.60
CA ARG A 24 12.65 3.43 -4.82
C ARG A 24 13.61 3.75 -3.68
N ILE A 25 13.17 3.61 -2.43
CA ILE A 25 13.99 3.92 -1.23
C ILE A 25 15.18 2.95 -1.09
N LEU A 26 14.96 1.65 -1.31
CA LEU A 26 15.96 0.62 -1.04
C LEU A 26 16.96 0.42 -2.18
N THR A 27 16.53 0.57 -3.42
CA THR A 27 17.38 0.27 -4.59
C THR A 27 17.98 1.52 -5.21
N GLU A 28 17.48 2.70 -4.84
CA GLU A 28 17.75 3.96 -5.53
C GLU A 28 17.55 3.89 -7.07
N ALA A 29 16.80 2.90 -7.56
CA ALA A 29 16.31 2.85 -8.92
C ALA A 29 15.10 3.80 -9.04
N LEU A 30 14.94 4.48 -10.18
CA LEU A 30 14.01 5.59 -10.46
C LEU A 30 14.48 6.98 -9.97
N ALA A 31 15.59 7.47 -10.53
CA ALA A 31 16.09 8.84 -10.31
C ALA A 31 15.06 9.95 -10.58
N SER A 32 14.05 9.70 -11.43
CA SER A 32 12.97 10.64 -11.74
C SER A 32 11.91 10.77 -10.63
N THR A 33 11.88 9.85 -9.66
CA THR A 33 10.95 9.92 -8.52
C THR A 33 11.67 10.53 -7.31
N PRO A 34 11.25 11.72 -6.83
CA PRO A 34 11.85 12.34 -5.66
C PRO A 34 11.71 11.45 -4.42
N LEU A 35 12.74 11.43 -3.56
CA LEU A 35 12.73 10.67 -2.30
C LEU A 35 11.52 11.04 -1.44
N PHE A 36 11.15 12.32 -1.39
CA PHE A 36 9.95 12.79 -0.70
C PHE A 36 8.67 12.06 -1.15
N VAL A 37 8.49 11.89 -2.46
CA VAL A 37 7.33 11.18 -3.03
C VAL A 37 7.39 9.69 -2.69
N ALA A 38 8.58 9.09 -2.74
CA ALA A 38 8.77 7.69 -2.37
C ALA A 38 8.40 7.42 -0.90
N TYR A 39 8.75 8.33 0.01
CA TYR A 39 8.34 8.26 1.41
C TYR A 39 6.82 8.41 1.58
N ILE A 40 6.18 9.32 0.84
CA ILE A 40 4.72 9.43 0.85
C ILE A 40 4.09 8.10 0.41
N PHE A 41 4.55 7.49 -0.68
CA PHE A 41 4.04 6.20 -1.14
C PHE A 41 4.26 5.08 -0.12
N ALA A 42 5.44 5.00 0.49
CA ALA A 42 5.72 4.00 1.52
C ALA A 42 4.82 4.19 2.76
N ILE A 43 4.67 5.41 3.27
CA ILE A 43 3.88 5.66 4.48
C ILE A 43 2.39 5.47 4.22
N THR A 44 1.86 6.06 3.15
CA THR A 44 0.43 5.96 2.81
C THR A 44 0.03 4.54 2.41
N GLY A 45 0.88 3.85 1.65
CA GLY A 45 0.70 2.44 1.31
C GLY A 45 0.65 1.56 2.56
N LEU A 46 1.58 1.74 3.49
CA LEU A 46 1.61 1.00 4.75
C LEU A 46 0.34 1.22 5.59
N ILE A 47 -0.07 2.48 5.76
CA ILE A 47 -1.31 2.82 6.50
C ILE A 47 -2.51 2.12 5.87
N GLY A 48 -2.63 2.16 4.54
CA GLY A 48 -3.74 1.51 3.85
C GLY A 48 -3.71 -0.02 3.93
N ILE A 49 -2.54 -0.65 3.91
CA ILE A 49 -2.41 -2.10 4.14
C ILE A 49 -2.91 -2.44 5.55
N VAL A 50 -2.46 -1.73 6.57
CA VAL A 50 -2.85 -1.99 7.96
C VAL A 50 -4.35 -1.75 8.16
N ALA A 51 -4.88 -0.61 7.72
CA ALA A 51 -6.29 -0.26 7.90
C ALA A 51 -7.23 -1.25 7.19
N ASN A 52 -6.99 -1.53 5.91
CA ASN A 52 -7.82 -2.47 5.15
C ASN A 52 -7.62 -3.92 5.60
N GLY A 53 -6.41 -4.29 6.04
CA GLY A 53 -6.11 -5.59 6.64
C GLY A 53 -6.92 -5.84 7.91
N LEU A 54 -6.97 -4.85 8.81
CA LEU A 54 -7.78 -4.92 10.04
C LEU A 54 -9.28 -5.02 9.72
N ILE A 55 -9.78 -4.25 8.75
CA ILE A 55 -11.19 -4.33 8.31
C ILE A 55 -11.52 -5.72 7.77
N LEU A 56 -10.64 -6.28 6.92
CA LEU A 56 -10.85 -7.59 6.34
C LEU A 56 -10.81 -8.69 7.41
N TYR A 57 -9.88 -8.61 8.37
CA TYR A 57 -9.79 -9.54 9.49
C TYR A 57 -11.06 -9.51 10.35
N LYS A 58 -11.53 -8.31 10.71
CA LYS A 58 -12.75 -8.13 11.49
C LYS A 58 -14.01 -8.57 10.74
N SER A 59 -14.02 -8.48 9.41
CA SER A 59 -15.16 -8.97 8.61
C SER A 59 -15.20 -10.51 8.48
N LYS A 60 -14.13 -11.21 8.86
CA LYS A 60 -13.99 -12.67 8.76
C LYS A 60 -14.11 -13.38 10.11
N THR A 61 -14.06 -12.61 11.21
CA THR A 61 -14.22 -13.05 12.61
C THR A 61 -15.64 -12.73 13.06
#